data_AF-A0A552Z0Z9-F1
#
_entry.id   AF-A0A552Z0Z9-F1
#
_cell.length_a   1.000
_cell.length_b   1.000
_cell.length_c   1.000
_cell.angle_alpha   90.00
_cell.angle_beta   90.00
_cell.angle_gamma   90.00
#
_symmetry.space_group_name_H-M   'P 1'
#
loop_
_entity.id
_entity.type
_entity.pdbx_description
1 polymer ?
#
loop_
_entity_poly.entity_id
_entity_poly.type
_entity_poly.pdbx_seq_one_letter_code
_entity_poly.pdbx_strand_id
1 'polypeptide(L)'
;MDNKRISEIVEEEMIKQDANRYRDMRKILTIPQSIADAIDKFAHTNWANWQFYFYSDEMSKELIDWFDNGDSEFTNSKIAMVYLNPLTRDLVKVVEG
;
A
#
# COMPACT_ATOMS: atom_id res chain seq x y z
N MET A 1 18.01 19.81 36.01
CA MET A 1 16.88 19.90 35.04
C MET A 1 17.04 18.89 33.90
N ASP A 2 18.02 17.99 33.99
CA ASP A 2 18.45 17.16 32.86
C ASP A 2 17.68 15.83 32.79
N ASN A 3 17.24 15.29 33.92
CA ASN A 3 16.50 14.03 33.97
C ASN A 3 15.17 14.07 33.22
N LYS A 4 14.46 15.22 33.22
CA LYS A 4 13.17 15.32 32.52
C LYS A 4 13.37 15.26 31.01
N ARG A 5 14.42 15.93 30.52
CA ARG A 5 14.80 15.96 29.10
C ARG A 5 15.32 14.61 28.62
N ILE A 6 16.07 13.90 29.46
CA ILE A 6 16.50 12.51 29.18
C ILE A 6 15.30 11.56 29.15
N SER A 7 14.34 11.70 30.07
CA SER A 7 13.15 10.84 30.13
C SER A 7 12.27 11.00 28.90
N GLU A 8 12.06 12.22 28.41
CA GLU A 8 11.29 12.50 27.17
C GLU A 8 11.97 11.89 25.93
N ILE A 9 13.31 11.96 25.85
CA ILE A 9 14.08 11.34 24.76
C ILE A 9 13.94 9.81 24.77
N VAL A 10 14.01 9.19 25.95
CA VAL A 10 13.85 7.75 26.11
C VAL A 10 12.43 7.31 25.72
N GLU A 11 11.40 8.06 26.12
CA GLU A 11 10.00 7.78 25.75
C GLU A 11 9.77 7.87 24.24
N GLU A 12 10.28 8.91 23.57
CA GLU A 12 10.20 9.02 22.11
C GLU A 12 10.92 7.87 21.39
N GLU A 13 12.10 7.48 21.88
CA GLU A 13 12.85 6.35 21.34
C GLU A 13 12.08 5.04 21.50
N MET A 14 11.46 4.79 22.65
CA MET A 14 10.65 3.59 22.85
C MET A 14 9.44 3.55 21.91
N ILE A 15 8.75 4.68 21.72
CA ILE A 15 7.62 4.78 20.79
C ILE A 15 8.07 4.50 19.35
N LYS A 16 9.23 5.02 18.93
CA LYS A 16 9.81 4.77 17.60
C LYS A 16 10.21 3.31 17.42
N GLN A 17 10.82 2.70 18.45
CA GLN A 17 11.19 1.27 18.41
C GLN A 17 9.96 0.37 18.33
N ASP A 18 8.91 0.63 19.11
CA ASP A 18 7.67 -0.14 19.03
C ASP A 18 6.99 0.04 17.66
N ALA A 19 6.91 1.27 17.13
CA ALA A 19 6.38 1.51 15.80
C ALA A 19 7.14 0.74 14.71
N ASN A 20 8.48 0.70 14.80
CA ASN A 20 9.33 -0.07 13.89
C ASN A 20 9.13 -1.58 14.04
N ARG A 21 8.98 -2.08 15.27
CA ARG A 21 8.70 -3.49 15.54
C ARG A 21 7.35 -3.93 14.97
N TYR A 22 6.33 -3.08 15.08
CA TYR A 22 5.04 -3.29 14.43
C TYR A 22 5.09 -3.15 12.91
N ARG A 23 6.03 -2.39 12.34
CA ARG A 23 6.27 -2.33 10.89
C ARG A 23 6.91 -3.62 10.40
N ASP A 24 7.95 -4.12 11.08
CA ASP A 24 8.67 -5.33 10.69
C ASP A 24 7.82 -6.62 10.81
N MET A 25 6.84 -6.62 11.73
CA MET A 25 5.89 -7.73 11.88
C MET A 25 4.78 -7.74 10.83
N ARG A 26 4.55 -6.65 10.09
CA ARG A 26 3.57 -6.64 8.99
C ARG A 26 4.16 -7.42 7.84
N LYS A 27 3.41 -8.39 7.29
CA LYS A 27 3.70 -8.91 5.96
C LYS A 27 3.60 -7.73 4.99
N ILE A 28 4.74 -7.29 4.48
CA ILE A 28 4.80 -6.29 3.42
C ILE A 28 4.12 -6.91 2.21
N LEU A 29 3.04 -6.28 1.76
CA LEU A 29 2.33 -6.69 0.54
C LEU A 29 3.24 -6.35 -0.65
N THR A 30 3.27 -7.18 -1.68
CA THR A 30 4.14 -6.95 -2.85
C THR A 30 3.33 -6.81 -4.11
N ILE A 31 3.69 -5.83 -4.95
CA ILE A 31 3.15 -5.70 -6.30
C ILE A 31 4.30 -5.57 -7.31
N PRO A 32 4.18 -6.14 -8.52
CA PRO A 32 5.13 -5.91 -9.61
C PRO A 32 5.14 -4.43 -10.05
N GLN A 33 6.27 -3.95 -10.56
CA GLN A 33 6.40 -2.59 -11.09
C GLN A 33 5.41 -2.31 -12.22
N SER A 34 5.21 -3.25 -13.16
CA SER A 34 4.25 -3.09 -14.27
C SER A 34 2.82 -2.84 -13.77
N ILE A 35 2.42 -3.54 -12.71
CA ILE A 35 1.11 -3.38 -12.06
C ILE A 35 1.03 -2.03 -11.33
N ALA A 36 2.09 -1.64 -10.62
CA ALA A 36 2.15 -0.34 -9.94
C ALA A 36 1.98 0.83 -10.95
N ASP A 37 2.68 0.78 -12.07
CA ASP A 37 2.60 1.78 -13.14
C ASP A 37 1.19 1.81 -13.77
N ALA A 38 0.58 0.64 -13.99
CA ALA A 38 -0.78 0.55 -14.52
C ALA A 38 -1.83 1.11 -13.54
N ILE A 39 -1.68 0.82 -12.25
CA ILE A 39 -2.53 1.36 -11.18
C ILE A 39 -2.39 2.88 -11.13
N ASP A 40 -1.18 3.41 -11.09
CA ASP A 40 -0.94 4.85 -11.05
C ASP A 40 -1.56 5.52 -12.27
N LYS A 41 -1.36 4.99 -13.48
CA LYS A 41 -1.96 5.53 -14.71
C LYS A 41 -3.49 5.58 -14.63
N PHE A 42 -4.12 4.49 -14.18
CA PHE A 42 -5.58 4.40 -14.07
C PHE A 42 -6.14 5.32 -12.98
N ALA A 43 -5.48 5.41 -11.83
CA ALA A 43 -5.88 6.27 -10.72
C ALA A 43 -5.85 7.76 -11.09
N HIS A 44 -4.84 8.18 -11.86
CA HIS A 44 -4.73 9.56 -12.33
C HIS A 44 -5.87 9.96 -13.28
N THR A 45 -6.38 9.05 -14.11
CA THR A 45 -7.49 9.35 -15.03
C THR A 45 -8.87 9.18 -14.40
N ASN A 46 -9.03 8.28 -13.42
CA ASN A 46 -10.33 7.86 -12.89
C ASN A 46 -10.46 7.90 -11.36
N TRP A 47 -9.79 8.85 -10.69
CA TRP A 47 -9.78 8.95 -9.22
C TRP A 47 -11.16 8.85 -8.55
N ALA A 48 -12.20 9.44 -9.16
CA ALA A 48 -13.57 9.39 -8.64
C ALA A 48 -14.25 8.02 -8.77
N ASN A 49 -13.83 7.21 -9.75
CA ASN A 49 -14.45 5.92 -10.07
C ASN A 49 -13.74 4.75 -9.39
N TRP A 50 -12.59 4.98 -8.76
CA TRP A 50 -11.79 3.95 -8.08
C TRP A 50 -12.54 3.22 -6.95
N GLN A 51 -13.60 3.85 -6.43
CA GLN A 51 -14.48 3.29 -5.39
C GLN A 51 -15.52 2.32 -5.95
N PHE A 52 -15.71 2.32 -7.28
CA PHE A 52 -16.68 1.51 -7.98
C PHE A 52 -15.90 0.54 -8.87
N TYR A 53 -15.79 -0.70 -8.41
CA TYR A 53 -15.08 -1.85 -9.00
C TYR A 53 -15.60 -2.27 -10.39
N PHE A 54 -15.75 -1.32 -11.32
CA PHE A 54 -16.13 -1.61 -12.69
C PHE A 54 -14.85 -1.59 -13.52
N TYR A 55 -14.56 -2.73 -14.14
CA TYR A 55 -13.59 -2.83 -15.23
C TYR A 55 -13.88 -1.73 -16.25
N SER A 56 -12.98 -0.76 -16.34
CA SER A 56 -13.05 0.33 -17.32
C SER A 56 -12.28 -0.08 -18.56
N ASP A 57 -12.74 0.34 -19.74
CA ASP A 57 -12.02 0.16 -21.01
C ASP A 57 -10.62 0.81 -20.99
N GLU A 58 -10.34 1.68 -20.02
CA GLU A 58 -9.03 2.31 -19.82
C GLU A 58 -8.03 1.43 -19.06
N MET A 59 -8.47 0.33 -18.45
CA MET A 59 -7.59 -0.59 -17.73
C MET A 59 -6.83 -1.48 -18.71
N SER A 60 -5.52 -1.67 -18.47
CA SER A 60 -4.75 -2.62 -19.26
C SER A 60 -5.24 -4.05 -18.99
N LYS A 61 -5.17 -4.92 -20.01
CA LYS A 61 -5.49 -6.34 -19.84
C LYS A 61 -4.68 -6.97 -18.72
N GLU A 62 -3.41 -6.62 -18.60
CA GLU A 62 -2.54 -7.09 -17.52
C GLU A 62 -3.08 -6.73 -16.13
N LEU A 63 -3.57 -5.49 -15.96
CA LEU A 63 -4.14 -5.05 -14.69
C LEU A 63 -5.47 -5.75 -14.40
N ILE A 64 -6.29 -6.00 -15.43
CA ILE A 64 -7.53 -6.76 -15.32
C ILE A 64 -7.23 -8.21 -14.89
N ASP A 65 -6.36 -8.89 -15.63
CA ASP A 65 -5.95 -10.27 -15.33
C ASP A 65 -5.30 -10.38 -13.93
N TRP A 66 -4.59 -9.34 -13.49
CA TRP A 66 -4.03 -9.28 -12.14
C TRP A 66 -5.11 -9.11 -11.06
N PHE A 67 -6.15 -8.32 -11.30
CA PHE A 67 -7.29 -8.25 -10.38
C PHE A 67 -8.10 -9.56 -10.39
N ASP A 68 -8.34 -10.14 -11.56
CA ASP A 68 -8.99 -11.42 -11.78
C ASP A 68 -8.01 -12.61 -11.67
N ASN A 69 -7.21 -12.63 -10.60
CA ASN A 69 -6.24 -13.71 -10.35
C ASN A 69 -6.88 -15.07 -9.97
N GLY A 70 -8.20 -15.21 -10.09
CA GLY A 70 -8.98 -16.38 -9.67
C GLY A 70 -9.35 -16.43 -8.18
N ASP A 71 -8.99 -15.41 -7.40
CA ASP A 71 -9.36 -15.26 -5.99
C ASP A 71 -10.74 -14.59 -5.84
N SER A 72 -11.65 -15.26 -5.13
CA SER A 72 -12.97 -14.72 -4.82
C SER A 72 -12.95 -13.66 -3.72
N GLU A 73 -11.83 -13.51 -2.99
CA GLU A 73 -11.69 -12.51 -1.94
C GLU A 73 -11.22 -11.13 -2.44
N PHE A 74 -10.98 -10.98 -3.74
CA PHE A 74 -10.50 -9.74 -4.36
C PHE A 74 -9.21 -9.21 -3.69
N THR A 75 -8.30 -10.13 -3.32
CA THR A 75 -7.09 -9.77 -2.57
C THR A 75 -6.25 -8.72 -3.30
N ASN A 76 -6.05 -8.88 -4.60
CA ASN A 76 -5.25 -7.94 -5.39
C ASN A 76 -5.90 -6.55 -5.48
N SER A 77 -7.23 -6.48 -5.56
CA SER A 77 -7.94 -5.21 -5.51
C SER A 77 -7.77 -4.51 -4.16
N LYS A 78 -7.82 -5.25 -3.04
CA LYS A 78 -7.52 -4.70 -1.72
C LYS A 78 -6.07 -4.21 -1.61
N ILE A 79 -5.10 -4.96 -2.15
CA ILE A 79 -3.69 -4.53 -2.19
C ILE A 79 -3.56 -3.22 -2.96
N ALA A 80 -4.24 -3.07 -4.09
CA ALA A 80 -4.24 -1.83 -4.85
C ALA A 80 -4.83 -0.66 -4.03
N MET A 81 -5.91 -0.87 -3.27
CA MET A 81 -6.44 0.16 -2.35
C MET A 81 -5.45 0.58 -1.27
N VAL A 82 -4.71 -0.38 -0.72
CA VAL A 82 -3.64 -0.09 0.25
C VAL A 82 -2.52 0.70 -0.41
N TYR A 83 -2.14 0.37 -1.64
CA TYR A 83 -1.10 1.05 -2.42
C TYR A 83 -1.46 2.51 -2.75
N LEU A 84 -2.69 2.76 -3.20
CA LEU A 84 -3.11 4.10 -3.58
C LEU A 84 -3.38 5.05 -2.42
N ASN A 85 -3.71 4.51 -1.24
CA ASN A 85 -3.95 5.35 -0.07
C ASN A 85 -2.61 5.83 0.53
N PRO A 86 -2.35 7.15 0.59
CA PRO A 86 -1.08 7.69 1.10
C PRO A 86 -0.77 7.29 2.55
N LEU A 87 -1.79 6.98 3.36
CA LEU A 87 -1.63 6.58 4.75
C LEU A 87 -1.22 5.12 4.92
N THR A 88 -1.35 4.32 3.87
CA THR A 88 -1.07 2.87 3.90
C THR A 88 -0.13 2.41 2.80
N ARG A 89 0.29 3.30 1.89
CA ARG A 89 1.17 2.98 0.76
C ARG A 89 2.49 2.35 1.21
N ASP A 90 3.01 2.72 2.39
CA ASP A 90 4.24 2.16 2.94
C ASP A 90 4.13 0.68 3.35
N LEU A 91 2.91 0.13 3.37
CA LEU A 91 2.64 -1.29 3.58
C LEU A 91 2.80 -2.13 2.31
N VAL A 92 2.92 -1.49 1.14
CA VAL A 92 3.05 -2.15 -0.16
C VAL A 92 4.44 -1.86 -0.74
N LYS A 93 5.22 -2.90 -0.96
CA LYS A 93 6.51 -2.84 -1.63
C LYS A 93 6.32 -3.11 -3.13
N VAL A 94 6.79 -2.17 -3.94
CA VAL A 94 6.93 -2.39 -5.38
C VAL A 94 8.24 -3.14 -5.62
N VAL A 95 8.17 -4.22 -6.40
CA VAL A 95 9.31 -5.06 -6.76
C VAL A 95 9.46 -5.11 -8.27
N GLU A 96 10.69 -5.30 -8.74
CA GLU A 96 10.93 -5.62 -10.16
C GLU A 96 10.24 -6.96 -10.48
N GLY A 97 9.41 -6.95 -11.52
CA GLY A 97 8.62 -8.09 -11.98
C GLY A 97 8.43 -8.02 -13.48
#